data_AF-A0AA47IMH6-F1
#
_entry.id   AF-A0AA47IMH6-F1
#
_cell.length_a   1.000
_cell.length_b   1.000
_cell.length_c   1.000
_cell.angle_alpha   90.00
_cell.angle_beta   90.00
_cell.angle_gamma   90.00
#
_symmetry.space_group_name_H-M   'P 1'
#
loop_
_entity.id
_entity.type
_entity.pdbx_description
1 polymer ?
#
loop_
_entity_poly.entity_id
_entity_poly.type
_entity_poly.pdbx_seq_one_letter_code
_entity_poly.pdbx_strand_id
1 'polypeptide(L)'
;MSEDTYTMVESQAPAGYELAESITFRVTADGQVEVKGTDGSWTNQADATIKMEDAKTPVVPEEPQSNTPIVDDPTTPSSNSDKQSEKKQEKKSLLPSTGDSSRLGLMMLGLALVLSVIFGFVYKAKRAKA
;
A
#
# COMPACT_ATOMS: atom_id res chain seq x y z
N MET A 1 8.58 -29.03 9.21
CA MET A 1 8.81 -27.89 8.28
C MET A 1 10.15 -27.25 8.67
N SER A 2 10.79 -26.45 7.81
CA SER A 2 11.93 -25.63 8.24
C SER A 2 11.43 -24.43 9.04
N GLU A 3 12.22 -24.00 10.02
CA GLU A 3 12.01 -22.69 10.63
C GLU A 3 12.53 -21.62 9.68
N ASP A 4 11.72 -20.60 9.43
CA ASP A 4 12.09 -19.46 8.59
C ASP A 4 11.67 -18.14 9.25
N THR A 5 12.52 -17.12 9.09
CA THR A 5 12.32 -15.78 9.64
C THR A 5 11.99 -14.79 8.52
N TYR A 6 11.01 -13.92 8.79
CA TYR A 6 10.46 -12.95 7.85
C TYR A 6 10.39 -11.57 8.50
N THR A 7 10.41 -10.53 7.66
CA THR A 7 10.20 -9.15 8.10
C THR A 7 9.09 -8.52 7.28
N MET A 8 8.06 -8.02 7.95
CA MET A 8 7.00 -7.22 7.36
C MET A 8 7.41 -5.75 7.41
N VAL A 9 7.47 -5.12 6.24
CA VAL A 9 7.90 -3.73 6.04
C VAL A 9 6.77 -2.98 5.35
N GLU A 10 6.34 -1.86 5.93
CA GLU A 10 5.54 -0.89 5.19
C GLU A 10 6.48 -0.07 4.31
N SER A 11 6.22 -0.05 3.00
CA SER A 11 7.07 0.69 2.04
C SER A 11 6.61 2.12 1.79
N GLN A 12 5.32 2.39 2.04
CA GLN A 12 4.72 3.70 1.85
C GLN A 12 3.45 3.80 2.70
N ALA A 13 3.39 4.83 3.56
CA ALA A 13 2.19 5.16 4.33
C ALA A 13 1.16 5.94 3.49
N PRO A 14 -0.15 5.78 3.75
CA PRO A 14 -1.19 6.64 3.20
C PRO A 14 -1.05 8.10 3.65
N ALA A 15 -1.70 9.02 2.93
CA ALA A 15 -1.75 10.42 3.33
C ALA A 15 -2.40 10.60 4.72
N GLY A 16 -1.71 11.33 5.60
CA GLY A 16 -2.16 11.56 6.98
C GLY A 16 -1.74 10.48 7.99
N TYR A 17 -0.91 9.52 7.57
CA TYR A 17 -0.33 8.48 8.42
C TYR A 17 1.20 8.45 8.29
N GLU A 18 1.86 8.02 9.36
CA GLU A 18 3.30 7.81 9.44
C GLU A 18 3.65 6.39 8.99
N LEU A 19 4.91 6.17 8.59
CA LEU A 19 5.37 4.83 8.23
C LEU A 19 5.45 3.94 9.48
N ALA A 20 4.80 2.78 9.44
CA ALA A 20 4.85 1.80 10.52
C ALA A 20 6.25 1.19 10.70
N GLU A 21 6.59 0.84 11.93
CA GLU A 21 7.81 0.09 12.22
C GLU A 21 7.74 -1.32 11.64
N SER A 22 8.89 -1.85 11.21
CA SER A 22 8.96 -3.19 10.66
C SER A 22 8.78 -4.26 11.74
N ILE A 23 8.02 -5.31 11.42
CA ILE A 23 7.78 -6.44 12.32
C ILE A 23 8.59 -7.63 11.85
N THR A 24 9.45 -8.18 12.71
CA THR A 24 10.13 -9.44 12.43
C THR A 24 9.41 -10.59 13.11
N PHE A 25 9.08 -11.63 12.37
CA PHE A 25 8.42 -12.83 12.88
C PHE A 25 9.06 -14.08 12.29
N ARG A 26 8.88 -15.22 12.95
CA ARG A 26 9.28 -16.52 12.44
C ARG A 26 8.13 -17.51 12.47
N VAL A 27 8.16 -18.46 11.54
CA VAL A 27 7.34 -19.66 11.59
C VAL A 27 8.24 -20.79 12.03
N THR A 28 7.97 -21.38 13.20
CA THR A 28 8.81 -22.45 13.76
C THR A 28 8.57 -23.76 13.00
N ALA A 29 9.45 -24.75 13.21
CA ALA A 29 9.32 -26.07 12.60
C ALA A 29 7.98 -26.77 12.95
N ASP A 30 7.39 -26.41 14.09
CA ASP A 30 6.13 -26.91 14.65
C ASP A 30 4.90 -26.13 14.15
N GLY A 31 5.10 -25.12 13.30
CA GLY A 31 4.01 -24.31 12.73
C GLY A 31 3.53 -23.16 13.63
N GLN A 32 4.24 -22.87 14.71
CA GLN A 32 3.93 -21.73 15.58
C GLN A 32 4.47 -20.43 14.98
N VAL A 33 3.73 -19.33 15.17
CA VAL A 33 4.19 -17.99 14.79
C VAL A 33 4.72 -17.28 16.03
N GLU A 34 5.93 -16.73 15.92
CA GLU A 34 6.53 -15.93 16.99
C GLU A 34 7.01 -14.58 16.46
N VAL A 35 6.80 -13.51 17.23
CA VAL A 35 7.23 -12.14 16.91
C VAL A 35 8.45 -11.78 17.73
N LYS A 36 9.40 -11.08 17.11
CA LYS A 36 10.59 -10.56 17.78
C LYS A 36 10.28 -9.22 18.43
N GLY A 37 10.43 -9.14 19.76
CA GLY A 37 10.35 -7.90 20.52
C GLY A 37 11.56 -7.00 20.31
N THR A 38 11.46 -5.75 20.77
CA THR A 38 12.57 -4.77 20.73
C THR A 38 13.74 -5.17 21.62
N ASP A 39 13.49 -5.98 22.65
CA ASP A 39 14.49 -6.62 23.51
C ASP A 39 15.18 -7.83 22.85
N GLY A 40 14.74 -8.21 21.64
CA GLY A 40 15.25 -9.36 20.88
C GLY A 40 14.63 -10.70 21.27
N SER A 41 13.70 -10.73 22.23
CA SER A 41 12.99 -11.94 22.64
C SER A 41 11.94 -12.36 21.60
N TRP A 42 11.60 -13.66 21.58
CA TRP A 42 10.54 -14.21 20.74
C TRP A 42 9.28 -14.46 21.56
N THR A 43 8.14 -13.96 21.12
CA THR A 43 6.84 -14.14 21.76
C THR A 43 5.88 -14.90 20.84
N ASN A 44 5.29 -15.98 21.35
CA ASN A 44 4.32 -16.77 20.59
C ASN A 44 3.00 -16.03 20.38
N GLN A 45 2.50 -16.07 19.14
CA GLN A 45 1.19 -15.54 18.76
C GLN A 45 0.18 -16.68 18.69
N ALA A 46 -0.67 -16.78 19.72
CA ALA A 46 -1.63 -17.87 19.90
C ALA A 46 -2.56 -18.07 18.68
N ASP A 47 -3.01 -16.97 18.09
CA ASP A 47 -3.92 -16.98 16.93
C ASP A 47 -3.17 -16.94 15.58
N ALA A 48 -1.85 -17.14 15.60
CA ALA A 48 -0.98 -17.05 14.43
C ALA A 48 -1.17 -15.77 13.58
N THR A 49 -1.62 -14.68 14.22
CA THR A 49 -1.96 -13.41 13.57
C THR A 49 -0.91 -12.36 13.89
N ILE A 50 -0.41 -11.68 12.84
CA ILE A 50 0.48 -10.52 12.97
C ILE A 50 -0.29 -9.28 12.50
N LYS A 51 -0.27 -8.21 13.30
CA LYS A 51 -0.91 -6.93 12.98
C LYS A 51 0.15 -5.84 12.93
N MET A 52 0.10 -5.02 11.88
CA MET A 52 0.88 -3.80 11.72
C MET A 52 -0.06 -2.61 11.89
N GLU A 53 0.32 -1.67 12.73
CA GLU A 53 -0.43 -0.44 13.00
C GLU A 53 0.50 0.76 12.82
N ASP A 54 0.02 1.79 12.13
CA ASP A 54 0.69 3.06 11.93
C ASP A 54 0.08 4.16 12.82
N ALA A 55 0.83 5.25 13.00
CA ALA A 55 0.35 6.44 13.69
C ALA A 55 -0.22 7.44 12.67
N LYS A 56 -1.20 8.25 13.08
CA LYS A 56 -1.60 9.42 12.27
C LYS A 56 -0.53 10.48 12.34
N THR A 57 -0.25 11.14 11.21
CA THR A 57 0.61 12.32 11.20
C THR A 57 -0.02 13.40 12.09
N PRO A 58 0.71 13.96 13.06
CA PRO A 58 0.19 15.02 13.90
C PRO A 58 -0.13 16.25 13.04
N VAL A 59 -1.36 16.76 13.17
CA VAL A 59 -1.71 18.07 12.61
C VAL A 59 -1.07 19.11 13.52
N VAL A 60 0.11 19.60 13.16
CA VAL A 60 0.68 20.77 13.82
C VAL A 60 -0.26 21.94 13.51
N PRO A 61 -0.94 22.55 14.50
CA PRO A 61 -1.66 23.78 14.26
C PRO A 61 -0.66 24.81 13.76
N GLU A 62 -0.90 25.44 12.61
CA GLU A 62 -0.10 26.58 12.17
C GLU A 62 -0.19 27.64 13.27
N GLU A 63 0.89 27.80 14.05
CA GLU A 63 1.09 28.96 14.92
C GLU A 63 1.04 30.20 14.01
N PRO A 64 0.29 31.27 14.36
CA PRO A 64 0.14 32.42 13.48
C PRO A 64 1.52 32.99 13.16
N GLN A 65 1.94 32.82 11.91
CA GLN A 65 3.16 33.44 11.40
C GLN A 65 3.02 34.96 11.58
N SER A 66 3.79 35.51 12.52
CA SER A 66 3.92 36.96 12.70
C SER A 66 4.57 37.55 11.46
N ASN A 67 3.76 38.18 10.62
CA ASN A 67 4.21 39.01 9.51
C ASN A 67 5.07 40.17 10.04
N THR A 68 6.35 40.20 9.68
CA THR A 68 7.20 41.40 9.72
C THR A 68 7.61 41.76 8.29
N PRO A 69 7.75 43.06 7.98
CA PRO A 69 7.59 43.61 6.63
C PRO A 69 8.77 43.31 5.71
N ILE A 70 8.40 43.17 4.44
CA ILE A 70 9.23 43.07 3.24
C ILE A 70 10.24 44.23 3.22
N VAL A 71 11.54 43.90 3.10
CA VAL A 71 12.54 44.84 2.57
C VAL A 71 12.77 44.44 1.12
N ASP A 72 12.49 45.40 0.25
CA ASP A 72 12.58 45.33 -1.21
C ASP A 72 13.99 45.00 -1.70
N ASP A 73 14.11 44.03 -2.61
CA ASP A 73 15.04 44.12 -3.74
C ASP A 73 14.37 43.50 -4.97
N PRO A 74 14.27 44.20 -6.11
CA PRO A 74 13.41 43.82 -7.21
C PRO A 74 14.18 42.96 -8.21
N THR A 75 13.59 41.85 -8.65
CA THR A 75 13.46 41.53 -10.09
C THR A 75 12.54 40.31 -10.22
N THR A 76 11.35 40.52 -10.75
CA THR A 76 10.60 39.49 -11.46
C THR A 76 10.27 40.05 -12.84
N PRO A 77 10.31 39.20 -13.88
CA PRO A 77 9.04 39.01 -14.57
C PRO A 77 8.70 37.52 -14.74
N SER A 78 7.51 37.19 -14.22
CA SER A 78 6.51 36.26 -14.72
C SER A 78 6.92 35.21 -15.76
N SER A 79 6.61 33.94 -15.48
CA SER A 79 6.08 33.07 -16.53
C SER A 79 5.06 32.08 -15.96
N ASN A 80 3.80 32.35 -16.22
CA ASN A 80 2.74 31.35 -16.25
C ASN A 80 2.60 30.82 -17.68
N SER A 81 2.28 29.53 -17.75
CA SER A 81 2.02 28.69 -18.94
C SER A 81 3.26 28.03 -19.53
N ASP A 82 3.38 26.72 -19.33
CA ASP A 82 3.03 25.84 -20.44
C ASP A 82 2.77 24.41 -19.98
N LYS A 83 1.59 23.93 -20.36
CA LYS A 83 1.21 22.53 -20.35
C LYS A 83 1.87 21.88 -21.55
N GLN A 84 2.94 21.10 -21.35
CA GLN A 84 3.36 20.11 -22.33
C GLN A 84 3.88 18.83 -21.67
N SER A 85 2.99 17.85 -21.67
CA SER A 85 3.21 16.41 -21.83
C SER A 85 4.65 15.90 -21.66
N GLU A 86 4.91 15.25 -20.51
CA GLU A 86 5.83 14.11 -20.45
C GLU A 86 5.03 12.85 -20.13
N LYS A 87 4.99 11.99 -21.13
CA LYS A 87 4.44 10.63 -21.11
C LYS A 87 5.28 9.75 -20.17
N LYS A 88 5.05 9.84 -18.86
CA LYS A 88 5.53 8.82 -17.93
C LYS A 88 4.53 7.68 -17.95
N GLN A 89 4.96 6.50 -18.40
CA GLN A 89 4.15 5.28 -18.41
C GLN A 89 3.54 5.08 -17.03
N GLU A 90 2.26 5.39 -16.91
CA GLU A 90 1.42 4.90 -15.83
C GLU A 90 1.40 3.38 -15.99
N LYS A 91 2.27 2.70 -15.24
CA LYS A 91 2.12 1.28 -14.98
C LYS A 91 0.80 1.16 -14.24
N LYS A 92 -0.31 1.03 -14.99
CA LYS A 92 -1.63 0.76 -14.44
C LYS A 92 -1.47 -0.45 -13.54
N SER A 93 -1.47 -0.20 -12.23
CA SER A 93 -1.50 -1.27 -11.25
C SER A 93 -2.78 -2.05 -11.54
N LEU A 94 -2.62 -3.29 -11.98
CA LEU A 94 -3.74 -4.20 -12.26
C LEU A 94 -4.39 -4.69 -10.95
N LEU A 95 -3.85 -4.29 -9.80
CA LEU A 95 -4.28 -4.71 -8.48
C LEU A 95 -4.70 -3.49 -7.65
N PRO A 96 -5.86 -3.54 -6.97
CA PRO A 96 -6.25 -2.51 -6.00
C PRO A 96 -5.28 -2.51 -4.81
N SER A 97 -5.06 -1.34 -4.20
CA SER A 97 -4.25 -1.23 -2.99
C SER A 97 -5.00 -1.81 -1.78
N THR A 98 -4.28 -2.35 -0.80
CA THR A 98 -4.90 -2.83 0.45
C THR A 98 -5.54 -1.66 1.18
N GLY A 99 -6.86 -1.76 1.46
CA GLY A 99 -7.65 -0.67 2.04
C GLY A 99 -8.32 0.26 1.01
N ASP A 100 -8.08 0.08 -0.29
CA ASP A 100 -8.77 0.82 -1.34
C ASP A 100 -10.21 0.31 -1.49
N SER A 101 -11.18 1.15 -1.13
CA SER A 101 -12.61 0.83 -1.14
C SER A 101 -13.31 1.29 -2.42
N SER A 102 -12.58 1.42 -3.53
CA SER A 102 -13.13 1.72 -4.86
C SER A 102 -14.18 0.71 -5.30
N ARG A 103 -15.44 0.93 -4.89
CA ARG A 103 -16.58 0.02 -5.07
C ARG A 103 -16.74 -0.41 -6.52
N LEU A 104 -16.54 0.52 -7.46
CA LEU A 104 -16.63 0.25 -8.89
C LEU A 104 -15.46 -0.62 -9.39
N GLY A 105 -14.22 -0.32 -8.96
CA GLY A 105 -13.03 -1.05 -9.39
C GLY A 105 -13.04 -2.51 -8.94
N LEU A 106 -13.42 -2.76 -7.68
CA LEU A 106 -13.54 -4.11 -7.14
C LEU A 106 -14.66 -4.92 -7.81
N MET A 107 -15.78 -4.27 -8.14
CA MET A 107 -16.88 -4.89 -8.88
C MET A 107 -16.45 -5.32 -10.29
N MET A 108 -15.71 -4.47 -11.00
CA MET A 108 -15.22 -4.77 -12.36
C MET A 108 -14.18 -5.92 -12.37
N LEU A 109 -13.29 -5.96 -11.38
CA LEU A 109 -12.33 -7.06 -11.22
C LEU A 109 -13.04 -8.39 -10.90
N GLY A 110 -14.01 -8.36 -9.97
CA GLY A 110 -14.81 -9.53 -9.63
C GLY A 110 -15.59 -10.08 -10.83
N LEU A 111 -16.21 -9.19 -11.63
CA LEU A 111 -16.96 -9.58 -12.83
C LEU A 111 -16.05 -10.23 -13.88
N ALA A 112 -14.84 -9.69 -14.11
CA ALA A 112 -13.90 -10.25 -15.09
C ALA A 112 -13.47 -11.68 -14.75
N LEU A 113 -13.20 -11.97 -13.46
CA LEU A 113 -12.86 -13.31 -13.01
C LEU A 113 -14.00 -14.31 -13.25
N VAL A 114 -15.24 -13.95 -12.91
CA VAL A 114 -16.41 -14.82 -13.15
C VAL A 114 -16.60 -15.10 -14.64
N LEU A 115 -16.50 -14.08 -15.49
CA LEU A 115 -16.64 -14.25 -16.94
C LEU A 115 -15.55 -15.14 -17.53
N SER A 116 -14.30 -15.04 -17.06
CA SER A 116 -13.19 -15.88 -17.52
C SER A 116 -13.40 -17.37 -17.25
N VAL A 117 -13.99 -17.72 -16.09
CA VAL A 117 -14.30 -19.10 -15.73
C VAL A 117 -15.39 -19.66 -16.65
N ILE A 118 -16.49 -18.92 -16.82
CA ILE A 118 -17.60 -19.33 -17.70
C ILE A 118 -17.10 -19.51 -19.14
N PHE A 119 -16.31 -18.55 -19.64
CA PHE A 119 -15.73 -18.64 -20.97
C PHE A 119 -14.82 -19.86 -21.13
N GLY A 120 -14.02 -20.19 -20.11
CA GLY A 120 -13.18 -21.40 -20.09
C GLY A 120 -13.99 -22.70 -20.21
N PHE A 121 -15.10 -22.83 -19.47
CA PHE A 121 -16.00 -23.99 -19.56
C PHE A 121 -16.66 -24.10 -20.94
N VAL A 122 -17.16 -22.98 -21.49
CA VAL A 122 -17.76 -22.95 -22.83
C VAL A 122 -16.73 -23.30 -23.90
N TYR A 123 -15.51 -22.76 -23.80
CA TYR A 123 -14.42 -23.03 -24.74
C TYR A 123 -13.99 -24.50 -24.70
N LYS A 124 -13.86 -25.07 -23.48
CA LYS A 124 -13.60 -26.51 -23.29
C LYS A 124 -14.70 -27.38 -23.90
N ALA A 125 -15.97 -27.04 -23.68
CA ALA A 125 -17.11 -27.79 -24.22
C ALA A 125 -17.19 -27.73 -25.76
N LYS A 126 -16.81 -26.59 -26.36
CA LYS A 126 -16.76 -26.45 -27.82
C LYS A 126 -15.58 -27.22 -28.43
N ARG A 127 -14.41 -27.22 -27.79
CA ARG A 127 -13.24 -27.99 -28.26
C ARG A 127 -13.41 -29.50 -28.06
N ALA A 128 -14.17 -29.93 -27.05
CA ALA A 128 -14.48 -31.35 -26.84
C ALA A 128 -15.45 -31.94 -27.89
N LYS A 129 -16.02 -31.09 -28.75
CA LYS A 129 -16.94 -31.48 -29.84
C LYS A 129 -16.38 -31.19 -31.24
N ALA A 130 -15.11 -30.80 -31.34
CA ALA A 130 -14.38 -30.57 -32.59
C ALA A 130 -13.25 -31.61 -32.71
#